data_AF-A0A0X3BJG7-F1
#
_entry.id   AF-A0A0X3BJG7-F1
#
_cell.length_a   1.000
_cell.length_b   1.000
_cell.length_c   1.000
_cell.angle_alpha   90.00
_cell.angle_beta   90.00
_cell.angle_gamma   90.00
#
_symmetry.space_group_name_H-M   'P 1'
#
loop_
_entity.id
_entity.type
_entity.pdbx_description
1 polymer ?
#
loop_
_entity_poly.entity_id
_entity_poly.type
_entity_poly.pdbx_seq_one_letter_code
_entity_poly.pdbx_strand_id
1 'polypeptide(L)' 'MVRFTYRKLVSWTLLAFTLLFLISGFGITKPWLVRFLTFGLLDRALSQQIHFLLWGPFLIVLVLHLSYSCGIFRR' A
#
# COMPACT_ATOMS: atom_id res chain seq x y z
N MET A 1 -8.69 25.31 -5.47
CA MET A 1 -8.18 24.17 -6.27
C MET A 1 -7.36 23.16 -5.46
N VAL A 2 -6.58 23.57 -4.46
CA VAL A 2 -5.62 22.68 -3.75
C VAL A 2 -6.26 21.48 -3.02
N ARG A 3 -7.46 21.63 -2.44
CA ARG A 3 -8.18 20.54 -1.73
C ARG A 3 -8.48 19.32 -2.62
N PHE A 4 -8.70 19.51 -3.92
CA PHE A 4 -8.95 18.40 -4.84
C PHE A 4 -7.68 17.64 -5.19
N THR A 5 -6.55 18.35 -5.30
CA THR A 5 -5.23 17.76 -5.57
C THR A 5 -4.78 16.86 -4.42
N TYR A 6 -4.95 17.29 -3.16
CA TYR A 6 -4.60 16.45 -2.00
C TYR A 6 -5.42 15.17 -1.92
N ARG A 7 -6.74 15.23 -2.17
CA ARG A 7 -7.59 14.03 -2.19
C ARG A 7 -7.14 13.05 -3.28
N LYS A 8 -6.86 13.55 -4.48
CA LYS A 8 -6.33 12.71 -5.58
C LYS A 8 -4.98 12.07 -5.19
N LEU A 9 -4.07 12.85 -4.62
CA LEU A 9 -2.75 12.37 -4.19
C LEU A 9 -2.89 11.26 -3.13
N VAL A 10 -3.75 11.45 -2.13
CA VAL A 10 -4.03 10.45 -1.09
C VAL A 10 -4.64 9.17 -1.68
N SER A 11 -5.54 9.28 -2.66
CA SER A 11 -6.09 8.12 -3.36
C SER A 11 -5.03 7.36 -4.17
N TRP A 12 -4.19 8.07 -4.92
CA TRP A 12 -3.13 7.44 -5.72
C TRP A 12 -2.05 6.81 -4.85
N THR A 13 -1.67 7.46 -3.74
CA THR A 13 -0.75 6.88 -2.76
C THR A 13 -1.36 5.64 -2.12
N LEU A 14 -2.63 5.67 -1.68
CA LEU A 14 -3.30 4.49 -1.15
C LEU A 14 -3.31 3.33 -2.16
N LEU A 15 -3.57 3.62 -3.44
CA LEU A 15 -3.55 2.62 -4.51
C LEU A 15 -2.16 2.00 -4.67
N ALA A 16 -1.10 2.82 -4.69
CA ALA A 16 0.28 2.32 -4.77
C ALA A 16 0.65 1.45 -3.56
N PHE A 17 0.30 1.88 -2.34
CA PHE A 17 0.53 1.09 -1.13
C PHE A 17 -0.27 -0.23 -1.15
N THR A 18 -1.51 -0.21 -1.65
CA THR A 18 -2.34 -1.41 -1.78
C THR A 18 -1.67 -2.44 -2.69
N LEU A 19 -1.17 -2.01 -3.85
CA LEU A 19 -0.45 -2.87 -4.78
C LEU A 19 0.81 -3.46 -4.15
N LEU A 20 1.62 -2.64 -3.47
CA LEU A 20 2.82 -3.12 -2.77
C LEU A 20 2.48 -4.11 -1.64
N PHE A 21 1.39 -3.87 -0.91
CA PHE A 21 0.91 -4.77 0.14
C PHE A 21 0.47 -6.12 -0.42
N LEU A 22 -0.22 -6.11 -1.57
CA LEU A 22 -0.59 -7.31 -2.31
C LEU A 22 0.62 -8.08 -2.83
N ILE A 23 1.57 -7.42 -3.49
CA ILE A 23 2.77 -8.07 -4.04
C ILE A 23 3.63 -8.68 -2.92
N SER A 24 3.82 -7.95 -1.82
CA SER A 24 4.56 -8.45 -0.66
C SER A 24 3.83 -9.61 0.04
N GLY A 25 2.51 -9.54 0.21
CA GLY A 25 1.72 -10.66 0.75
C GLY A 25 1.75 -11.89 -0.17
N PHE A 26 1.75 -11.68 -1.48
CA PHE A 26 1.92 -12.74 -2.46
C PHE A 26 3.33 -13.34 -2.42
N GLY A 27 4.34 -12.54 -2.12
CA GLY A 27 5.72 -13.00 -1.92
C GLY A 27 5.90 -13.84 -0.65
N ILE A 28 5.07 -13.64 0.37
CA ILE A 28 5.05 -14.48 1.58
C ILE A 28 4.36 -15.83 1.29
N THR A 29 3.22 -15.80 0.59
CA THR A 29 2.38 -16.99 0.33
C THR A 29 2.90 -17.85 -0.83
N LYS A 30 3.41 -17.23 -1.89
CA LYS A 30 3.96 -17.88 -3.09
C LYS A 30 5.33 -17.26 -3.45
N PRO A 31 6.37 -17.54 -2.65
CA PRO A 31 7.69 -16.92 -2.83
C PRO A 31 8.33 -17.25 -4.18
N TRP A 32 8.12 -18.45 -4.73
CA TRP A 32 8.73 -18.84 -6.00
C TRP A 32 8.22 -18.02 -7.19
N LEU A 33 6.92 -17.73 -7.22
CA LEU A 33 6.28 -16.95 -8.28
C LEU A 33 6.70 -15.48 -8.22
N VAL A 34 6.72 -14.89 -7.03
CA VAL A 34 7.14 -13.50 -6.85
C VAL A 34 8.63 -13.33 -7.11
N ARG A 35 9.45 -14.29 -6.68
CA ARG A 35 10.88 -14.31 -6.99
C ARG A 35 11.14 -14.40 -8.50
N PHE A 36 10.34 -15.17 -9.25
CA PHE A 36 10.42 -15.18 -10.71
C PHE A 36 10.00 -13.83 -11.33
N LEU A 37 8.86 -13.25 -10.89
CA LEU A 37 8.39 -11.95 -11.39
C LEU A 37 9.33 -10.78 -11.08
N THR A 38 10.05 -10.86 -9.96
CA THR A 38 11.00 -9.83 -9.53
C THR A 38 12.44 -10.16 -9.94
N PHE A 39 12.66 -11.16 -10.80
CA PHE A 39 13.99 -11.59 -11.24
C PHE A 39 14.96 -11.93 -10.09
N GLY A 40 14.44 -12.39 -8.96
CA GLY A 40 15.21 -12.72 -7.76
C GLY A 40 15.33 -11.58 -6.75
N LEU A 41 14.81 -10.38 -7.02
CA LEU A 41 14.93 -9.22 -6.15
C LEU A 41 14.15 -9.38 -4.84
N LEU A 42 13.00 -10.05 -4.89
CA LEU A 42 12.09 -10.18 -3.75
C LEU A 42 11.99 -11.65 -3.30
N ASP A 43 12.72 -11.98 -2.23
CA ASP A 43 12.64 -13.28 -1.57
C ASP A 43 11.57 -13.28 -0.45
N ARG A 44 11.26 -14.43 0.14
CA ARG A 44 10.23 -14.59 1.17
C ARG A 44 10.52 -13.74 2.41
N ALA A 45 11.78 -13.72 2.86
CA ALA A 45 12.17 -12.96 4.04
C ALA A 45 12.00 -11.44 3.82
N LEU A 46 12.44 -10.94 2.67
CA LEU A 46 12.26 -9.54 2.29
C LEU A 46 10.78 -9.19 2.11
N SER A 47 10.01 -10.08 1.47
CA SER A 47 8.56 -9.93 1.32
C SER A 47 7.88 -9.78 2.68
N GLN A 48 8.26 -10.59 3.68
CA GLN A 48 7.69 -10.53 5.02
C GLN A 48 8.08 -9.24 5.76
N GLN A 49 9.34 -8.81 5.66
CA GLN A 49 9.81 -7.56 6.26
C GLN A 49 9.11 -6.34 5.64
N ILE A 50 8.99 -6.31 4.31
CA ILE A 50 8.31 -5.23 3.58
C ILE A 50 6.82 -5.22 3.92
N HIS A 51 6.15 -6.37 3.96
CA HIS A 51 4.74 -6.45 4.29
C HIS A 51 4.45 -5.96 5.71
N PHE A 52 5.27 -6.38 6.68
CA PHE A 52 5.13 -5.96 8.06
C PHE A 52 5.41 -4.45 8.23
N LEU A 53 6.46 -3.94 7.57
CA LEU A 53 6.79 -2.51 7.58
C LEU A 53 5.71 -1.67 6.89
N LEU A 54 5.11 -2.16 5.80
CA LEU A 54 4.05 -1.44 5.08
C LEU A 54 2.74 -1.36 5.85
N TRP A 55 2.49 -2.27 6.79
CA TRP A 55 1.23 -2.31 7.53
C TRP A 55 0.91 -1.00 8.24
N GLY A 56 1.90 -0.43 8.94
CA GLY A 56 1.78 0.86 9.63
C GLY A 56 1.43 2.04 8.71
N PRO A 57 2.27 2.37 7.70
CA PRO A 57 1.99 3.47 6.78
C PRO A 57 0.74 3.22 5.93
N PHE A 58 0.43 1.97 5.57
CA PHE A 58 -0.82 1.65 4.87
C PHE A 58 -2.05 2.02 5.69
N LEU A 59 -2.08 1.65 6.98
CA LEU A 59 -3.17 2.03 7.89
C LEU A 59 -3.33 3.54 8.01
N ILE A 60 -2.23 4.28 8.15
CA ILE A 60 -2.25 5.75 8.26
C ILE A 60 -2.86 6.37 6.99
N VAL A 61 -2.40 5.96 5.82
CA VAL A 61 -2.90 6.49 4.53
C VAL A 61 -4.35 6.07 4.30
N LEU A 62 -4.75 4.87 4.72
CA LEU A 62 -6.14 4.40 4.64
C LEU A 62 -7.08 5.26 5.50
N VAL A 63 -6.72 5.52 6.76
CA VAL A 63 -7.48 6.40 7.65
C VAL A 63 -7.56 7.81 7.08
N LEU A 64 -6.46 8.32 6.53
CA LEU A 64 -6.42 9.63 5.89
C LEU A 64 -7.35 9.69 4.66
N HIS A 65 -7.31 8.66 3.80
CA HIS A 65 -8.19 8.54 2.65
C HIS A 65 -9.66 8.48 3.06
N LEU A 66 -10.01 7.68 4.08
CA LEU A 66 -11.37 7.58 4.60
C LEU A 66 -11.85 8.91 5.20
N SER A 67 -10.99 9.61 5.94
CA SER A 67 -11.30 10.93 6.52
C SER A 67 -11.67 11.94 5.43
N TYR A 68 -10.93 11.92 4.32
CA TYR A 68 -11.22 12.77 3.18
C TYR A 68 -12.40 12.29 2.32
N SER A 69 -12.63 10.99 2.17
CA SER A 69 -13.67 10.39 1.32
C SER A 69 -15.03 10.34 1.98
N CYS A 70 -15.10 9.89 3.24
CA CYS A 70 -16.33 9.74 4.02
C CYS A 70 -16.94 11.10 4.42
N GLY A 71 -16.18 12.19 4.34
CA GLY A 71 -16.69 13.52 4.68
C GLY A 71 -16.90 13.71 6.18
N ILE A 72 -16.15 12.98 7.03
CA ILE A 72 -16.12 13.20 8.48
C ILE A 72 -15.70 14.64 8.84
N PHE A 73 -15.01 15.32 7.92
CA PHE A 73 -14.67 16.75 7.97
C PHE A 73 -15.52 17.65 7.04
N ARG A 74 -16.72 17.21 6.61
CA ARG A 74 -17.76 18.10 6.06
C ARG A 74 -18.57 18.67 7.24
N ARG A 75 -17.95 19.53 8.04
CA ARG A 75 -18.64 20.56 8.82
C ARG A 75 -17.93 21.88 8.55
#